data_AF-A0A4Q3RNN4-F1
#
_entry.id   AF-A0A4Q3RNN4-F1
#
_cell.length_a   1.000
_cell.length_b   1.000
_cell.length_c   1.000
_cell.angle_alpha   90.00
_cell.angle_beta   90.00
_cell.angle_gamma   90.00
#
_symmetry.space_group_name_H-M   'P 1'
#
loop_
_entity.id
_entity.type
_entity.pdbx_description
1 polymer ?
#
loop_
_entity_poly.entity_id
_entity_poly.type
_entity_poly.pdbx_seq_one_letter_code
_entity_poly.pdbx_strand_id
1 'polypeptide(L)'
;GVARDVCAWLSHHDKKGTTAVLPYKNGFKTNGQPAPISVTVENSKDCPRYAGISISNITVGESPDWLKRRLQAIGVKSINNIVDITNFILHETGQPLHAFDADKITGGTVIVKNLQEGTPFITLDDKERKLTGQDLMICNAAAPMCIAGVYGGKDSGVTTDTKNIFLESAWFSPGSIRKTSMHHGLRTDAATRFEKGVDISNTVTVLKRAAELIVELCGGELTGDIIDIYPSPANPVSVGLKFHYLKKLSGKNYHGDAVKNILTSLGFEMIKEGQDELWMNVPFSKPDISIPADIVEEIMRIDGLDNIDIPATISIAPGSDTASESTTLREKLANQLTGLGFNEVFTNSITNSAYYAEEVLSKSVKMLNSLSIELDML
;
A
#
# COMPACT_ATOMS: atom_id res chain seq x y z
N GLY A 1 -7.46 -3.81 -9.08
CA GLY A 1 -7.96 -4.20 -7.75
C GLY A 1 -9.47 -4.33 -7.77
N VAL A 2 -10.19 -3.25 -7.47
CA VAL A 2 -11.67 -3.23 -7.29
C VAL A 2 -12.44 -3.94 -8.41
N ALA A 3 -12.14 -3.66 -9.68
CA ALA A 3 -12.83 -4.31 -10.80
C ALA A 3 -12.66 -5.84 -10.79
N ARG A 4 -11.51 -6.35 -10.35
CA ARG A 4 -11.24 -7.79 -10.23
C ARG A 4 -12.11 -8.42 -9.15
N ASP A 5 -12.20 -7.78 -7.98
CA ASP A 5 -13.04 -8.25 -6.87
C ASP A 5 -14.53 -8.28 -7.26
N VAL A 6 -15.02 -7.22 -7.93
CA VAL A 6 -16.39 -7.18 -8.45
C VAL A 6 -16.63 -8.30 -9.46
N CYS A 7 -15.70 -8.52 -10.39
CA CYS A 7 -15.80 -9.59 -11.37
C CYS A 7 -15.75 -10.99 -10.73
N ALA A 8 -14.94 -11.19 -9.69
CA ALA A 8 -14.89 -12.44 -8.94
C ALA A 8 -16.21 -12.72 -8.21
N TRP A 9 -16.79 -11.69 -7.58
CA TRP A 9 -18.11 -11.78 -6.96
C TRP A 9 -19.19 -12.12 -7.99
N LEU A 10 -19.29 -11.37 -9.10
CA LEU A 10 -20.26 -11.65 -10.16
C LEU A 10 -20.08 -13.05 -10.75
N SER A 11 -18.83 -13.48 -10.96
CA SER A 11 -18.54 -14.81 -11.52
C SER A 11 -19.03 -15.94 -10.62
N HIS A 12 -18.87 -15.79 -9.31
CA HIS A 12 -19.32 -16.76 -8.33
C HIS A 12 -20.84 -16.80 -8.21
N HIS A 13 -21.48 -15.63 -8.01
CA HIS A 13 -22.91 -15.53 -7.73
C HIS A 13 -23.80 -15.74 -8.97
N ASP A 14 -23.41 -15.19 -10.12
CA ASP A 14 -24.16 -15.33 -11.37
C ASP A 14 -23.82 -16.64 -12.11
N LYS A 15 -22.83 -17.40 -11.61
CA LYS A 15 -22.29 -18.62 -12.26
C LYS A 15 -21.89 -18.37 -13.72
N LYS A 16 -21.42 -17.15 -14.03
CA LYS A 16 -21.03 -16.71 -15.36
C LYS A 16 -19.67 -16.02 -15.30
N GLY A 17 -18.69 -16.59 -16.01
CA GLY A 17 -17.34 -16.03 -16.07
C GLY A 17 -17.33 -14.57 -16.54
N THR A 18 -17.03 -13.67 -15.60
CA THR A 18 -16.91 -12.24 -15.82
C THR A 18 -15.47 -11.85 -15.50
N THR A 19 -14.80 -11.16 -16.42
CA THR A 19 -13.39 -10.79 -16.26
C THR A 19 -13.21 -9.28 -16.36
N ALA A 20 -12.31 -8.76 -15.53
CA ALA A 20 -11.97 -7.34 -15.57
C ALA A 20 -11.19 -7.03 -16.85
N VAL A 21 -11.64 -6.02 -17.60
CA VAL A 21 -10.89 -5.49 -18.74
C VAL A 21 -9.70 -4.69 -18.20
N LEU A 22 -8.48 -5.18 -18.46
CA LEU A 22 -7.27 -4.51 -18.06
C LEU A 22 -6.91 -3.40 -19.07
N PRO A 23 -6.33 -2.27 -18.63
CA PRO A 23 -6.03 -1.14 -19.51
C PRO A 23 -4.77 -1.37 -20.38
N TYR A 24 -4.15 -2.55 -20.33
CA TYR A 24 -2.87 -2.83 -20.98
C TYR A 24 -3.07 -3.21 -22.45
N LYS A 25 -2.35 -2.53 -23.35
CA LYS A 25 -2.32 -2.86 -24.77
C LYS A 25 -1.13 -3.77 -25.07
N ASN A 26 -1.31 -4.69 -26.03
CA ASN A 26 -0.22 -5.46 -26.58
C ASN A 26 0.50 -4.63 -27.67
N GLY A 27 1.81 -4.81 -27.81
CA GLY A 27 2.59 -4.22 -28.90
C GLY A 27 3.26 -2.89 -28.59
N PHE A 28 3.56 -2.62 -27.31
CA PHE A 28 4.45 -1.51 -26.93
C PHE A 28 5.79 -1.62 -27.67
N LYS A 29 6.16 -0.58 -28.42
CA LYS A 29 7.41 -0.52 -29.18
C LYS A 29 8.21 0.70 -28.76
N THR A 30 9.45 0.47 -28.38
CA THR A 30 10.46 1.52 -28.22
C THR A 30 11.10 1.82 -29.57
N ASN A 31 11.87 2.90 -29.64
CA ASN A 31 12.60 3.28 -30.85
C ASN A 31 13.91 2.47 -31.04
N GLY A 32 14.21 1.51 -30.15
CA GLY A 32 15.39 0.64 -30.19
C GLY A 32 16.71 1.38 -29.95
N GLN A 33 16.65 2.59 -29.40
CA GLN A 33 17.84 3.38 -29.06
C GLN A 33 18.23 3.15 -27.59
N PRO A 34 19.52 3.31 -27.24
CA PRO A 34 19.92 3.36 -25.84
C PRO A 34 19.15 4.42 -25.07
N ALA A 35 18.78 4.11 -23.83
CA ALA A 35 18.14 5.08 -22.96
C ALA A 35 19.09 6.27 -22.69
N PRO A 36 18.64 7.53 -22.87
CA PRO A 36 19.49 8.71 -22.72
C PRO A 36 19.84 8.99 -21.25
N ILE A 37 19.06 8.45 -20.32
CA ILE A 37 19.29 8.57 -18.88
C ILE A 37 19.70 7.20 -18.35
N SER A 38 20.82 7.14 -17.63
CA SER A 38 21.25 5.92 -16.93
C SER A 38 20.58 5.83 -15.55
N VAL A 39 20.34 4.62 -15.05
CA VAL A 39 19.78 4.40 -13.70
C VAL A 39 20.70 3.45 -12.92
N THR A 40 21.04 3.84 -11.70
CA THR A 40 21.75 3.01 -10.72
C THR A 40 20.93 2.93 -9.43
N VAL A 41 20.79 1.72 -8.88
CA VAL A 41 20.15 1.49 -7.58
C VAL A 41 21.22 1.04 -6.59
N GLU A 42 21.64 1.93 -5.69
CA GLU A 42 22.64 1.63 -4.65
C GLU A 42 21.99 0.94 -3.45
N ASN A 43 20.79 1.39 -3.03
CA ASN A 43 20.01 0.73 -1.99
C ASN A 43 18.92 -0.17 -2.60
N SER A 44 19.31 -1.37 -3.02
CA SER A 44 18.40 -2.39 -3.54
C SER A 44 17.51 -3.04 -2.47
N LYS A 45 17.79 -2.81 -1.18
CA LYS A 45 16.94 -3.29 -0.09
C LYS A 45 15.64 -2.47 0.00
N ASP A 46 15.76 -1.15 -0.05
CA ASP A 46 14.58 -0.26 0.01
C ASP A 46 14.00 0.07 -1.37
N CYS A 47 14.72 -0.26 -2.45
CA CYS A 47 14.25 -0.18 -3.84
C CYS A 47 14.66 -1.44 -4.65
N PRO A 48 14.04 -2.61 -4.42
CA PRO A 48 14.34 -3.84 -5.16
C PRO A 48 14.04 -3.77 -6.65
N ARG A 49 13.12 -2.89 -7.10
CA ARG A 49 12.81 -2.71 -8.51
C ARG A 49 12.64 -1.24 -8.86
N TYR A 50 13.36 -0.78 -9.88
CA TYR A 50 13.21 0.56 -10.45
C TYR A 50 13.17 0.48 -11.97
N ALA A 51 12.12 1.02 -12.57
CA ALA A 51 11.99 1.09 -14.01
C ALA A 51 11.79 2.53 -14.48
N GLY A 52 12.24 2.84 -15.69
CA GLY A 52 11.99 4.14 -16.28
C GLY A 52 12.11 4.16 -17.80
N ILE A 53 11.55 5.21 -18.39
CA ILE A 53 11.56 5.45 -19.83
C ILE A 53 11.61 6.95 -20.10
N SER A 54 12.34 7.35 -21.14
CA SER A 54 12.41 8.76 -21.55
C SER A 54 11.41 9.03 -22.68
N ILE A 55 10.79 10.20 -22.63
CA ILE A 55 9.83 10.68 -23.63
C ILE A 55 10.22 12.11 -23.99
N SER A 56 10.46 12.38 -25.27
CA SER A 56 10.90 13.68 -25.76
C SER A 56 9.84 14.36 -26.59
N ASN A 57 10.00 15.67 -26.79
CA ASN A 57 9.14 16.51 -27.63
C ASN A 57 7.66 16.52 -27.17
N ILE A 58 7.42 16.41 -25.86
CA ILE A 58 6.07 16.51 -25.30
C ILE A 58 5.59 17.98 -25.25
N THR A 59 4.27 18.16 -25.21
CA THR A 59 3.64 19.44 -24.94
C THR A 59 2.88 19.38 -23.62
N VAL A 60 3.39 20.09 -22.60
CA VAL A 60 2.69 20.26 -21.33
C VAL A 60 1.57 21.29 -21.50
N GLY A 61 0.38 20.93 -21.05
CA GLY A 61 -0.81 21.76 -21.21
C GLY A 61 -1.97 21.26 -20.36
N GLU A 62 -3.18 21.71 -20.69
CA GLU A 62 -4.37 21.24 -19.99
C GLU A 62 -4.74 19.80 -20.37
N SER A 63 -5.21 19.05 -19.37
CA SER A 63 -5.77 17.71 -19.58
C SER A 63 -7.09 17.73 -20.36
N PRO A 64 -7.40 16.68 -21.13
CA PRO A 64 -8.72 16.53 -21.75
C PRO A 64 -9.82 16.40 -20.68
N ASP A 65 -11.05 16.82 -21.03
CA ASP A 65 -12.18 16.89 -20.09
C ASP A 65 -12.52 15.55 -19.42
N TRP A 66 -12.31 14.43 -20.11
CA TRP A 66 -12.58 13.12 -19.54
C TRP A 66 -11.60 12.80 -18.39
N LEU A 67 -10.33 13.21 -18.52
CA LEU A 67 -9.29 12.98 -17.53
C LEU A 67 -9.53 13.87 -16.31
N LYS A 68 -9.80 15.16 -16.56
CA LYS A 68 -10.19 16.13 -15.52
C LYS A 68 -11.39 15.63 -14.71
N ARG A 69 -12.48 15.22 -15.39
CA ARG A 69 -13.70 14.72 -14.73
C ARG A 69 -13.45 13.46 -13.90
N ARG A 70 -12.63 12.52 -14.38
CA ARG A 70 -12.30 11.30 -13.63
C ARG A 70 -11.51 11.59 -12.35
N LEU A 71 -10.53 12.49 -12.41
CA LEU A 71 -9.77 12.92 -11.24
C LEU A 71 -10.63 13.70 -10.24
N GLN A 72 -11.45 14.64 -10.74
CA GLN A 72 -12.37 15.41 -9.90
C GLN A 72 -13.40 14.53 -9.18
N ALA A 73 -13.89 13.46 -9.81
CA ALA A 73 -14.83 12.51 -9.21
C ALA A 73 -14.28 11.80 -7.96
N ILE A 74 -12.95 11.78 -7.79
CA ILE A 74 -12.27 11.23 -6.61
C ILE A 74 -11.58 12.31 -5.76
N GLY A 75 -11.90 13.59 -5.99
CA GLY A 75 -11.39 14.72 -5.23
C GLY A 75 -9.97 15.19 -5.61
N VAL A 76 -9.39 14.65 -6.69
CA VAL A 76 -8.06 15.05 -7.16
C VAL A 76 -8.17 16.27 -8.07
N LYS A 77 -7.46 17.35 -7.71
CA LYS A 77 -7.39 18.58 -8.51
C LYS A 77 -6.50 18.36 -9.74
N SER A 78 -7.01 18.71 -10.92
CA SER A 78 -6.25 18.74 -12.17
C SER A 78 -5.20 19.87 -12.16
N ILE A 79 -3.99 19.56 -12.64
CA ILE A 79 -2.85 20.49 -12.67
C ILE A 79 -2.39 20.69 -14.12
N ASN A 80 -1.90 19.64 -14.77
CA ASN A 80 -1.51 19.61 -16.17
C ASN A 80 -1.58 18.17 -16.69
N ASN A 81 -1.57 17.99 -18.01
CA ASN A 81 -1.70 16.68 -18.65
C ASN A 81 -0.70 15.62 -18.14
N ILE A 82 0.57 15.97 -17.86
CA ILE A 82 1.55 15.00 -17.35
C ILE A 82 1.25 14.57 -15.91
N VAL A 83 1.05 15.53 -15.01
CA VAL A 83 0.76 15.26 -13.59
C VAL A 83 -0.59 14.57 -13.41
N ASP A 84 -1.57 14.92 -14.25
CA ASP A 84 -2.89 14.30 -14.23
C ASP A 84 -2.84 12.86 -14.73
N ILE A 85 -1.99 12.56 -15.73
CA ILE A 85 -1.79 11.18 -16.20
C ILE A 85 -1.15 10.33 -15.10
N THR A 86 -0.09 10.80 -14.43
CA THR A 86 0.56 10.01 -13.37
C THR A 86 -0.40 9.75 -12.20
N ASN A 87 -1.20 10.75 -11.80
CA ASN A 87 -2.25 10.59 -10.80
C ASN A 87 -3.36 9.63 -11.27
N PHE A 88 -3.81 9.76 -12.51
CA PHE A 88 -4.83 8.88 -13.07
C PHE A 88 -4.36 7.42 -13.09
N ILE A 89 -3.11 7.17 -13.51
CA ILE A 89 -2.53 5.84 -13.53
C ILE A 89 -2.38 5.25 -12.11
N LEU A 90 -2.01 6.07 -11.13
CA LEU A 90 -2.00 5.66 -9.72
C LEU A 90 -3.38 5.12 -9.30
N HIS A 91 -4.48 5.81 -9.65
CA HIS A 91 -5.82 5.37 -9.28
C HIS A 91 -6.38 4.25 -10.18
N GLU A 92 -5.98 4.18 -11.45
CA GLU A 92 -6.36 3.13 -12.39
C GLU A 92 -5.71 1.79 -12.03
N THR A 93 -4.43 1.81 -11.65
CA THR A 93 -3.59 0.60 -11.51
C THR A 93 -3.13 0.31 -10.08
N GLY A 94 -3.09 1.32 -9.22
CA GLY A 94 -2.55 1.24 -7.86
C GLY A 94 -1.05 1.52 -7.76
N GLN A 95 -0.34 1.71 -8.88
CA GLN A 95 1.10 1.97 -8.94
C GLN A 95 1.38 3.47 -9.04
N PRO A 96 2.02 4.10 -8.04
CA PRO A 96 2.48 5.47 -8.16
C PRO A 96 3.58 5.60 -9.21
N LEU A 97 3.56 6.72 -9.93
CA LEU A 97 4.55 7.09 -10.93
C LEU A 97 5.09 8.49 -10.62
N HIS A 98 6.29 8.78 -11.11
CA HIS A 98 6.84 10.13 -11.08
C HIS A 98 7.36 10.51 -12.46
N ALA A 99 7.18 11.78 -12.85
CA ALA A 99 7.75 12.32 -14.08
C ALA A 99 8.74 13.41 -13.69
N PHE A 100 10.01 13.20 -14.05
CA PHE A 100 11.05 14.21 -13.92
C PHE A 100 11.17 14.99 -15.22
N ASP A 101 11.49 16.28 -15.12
CA ASP A 101 11.98 17.02 -16.28
C ASP A 101 13.38 16.49 -16.64
N ALA A 102 13.49 15.83 -17.80
CA ALA A 102 14.72 15.17 -18.21
C ALA A 102 15.87 16.16 -18.42
N ASP A 103 15.56 17.39 -18.82
CA ASP A 103 16.57 18.44 -19.04
C ASP A 103 17.18 18.93 -17.72
N LYS A 104 16.55 18.60 -16.59
CA LYS A 104 17.01 18.93 -15.23
C LYS A 104 17.71 17.77 -14.51
N ILE A 105 17.82 16.61 -15.15
CA ILE A 105 18.57 15.47 -14.61
C ILE A 105 20.05 15.67 -14.93
N THR A 106 20.75 16.39 -14.06
CA THR A 106 22.18 16.69 -14.22
C THR A 106 23.00 15.41 -14.40
N GLY A 107 23.78 15.37 -15.49
CA GLY A 107 24.65 14.24 -15.83
C GLY A 107 23.93 13.05 -16.49
N GLY A 108 22.63 13.16 -16.82
CA GLY A 108 21.91 12.09 -17.50
C GLY A 108 21.89 10.78 -16.70
N THR A 109 21.81 10.89 -15.38
CA THR A 109 21.84 9.74 -14.48
C THR A 109 20.88 9.90 -13.32
N VAL A 110 20.27 8.79 -12.93
CA VAL A 110 19.40 8.65 -11.77
C VAL A 110 20.03 7.65 -10.81
N ILE A 111 20.22 8.05 -9.56
CA ILE A 111 20.88 7.25 -8.53
C ILE A 111 19.94 7.13 -7.33
N VAL A 112 19.48 5.91 -7.05
CA VAL A 112 18.59 5.61 -5.93
C VAL A 112 19.43 5.20 -4.72
N LYS A 113 19.52 6.09 -3.73
CA LYS A 113 20.40 5.92 -2.56
C LYS A 113 19.91 6.68 -1.33
N ASN A 114 20.43 6.33 -0.16
CA ASN A 114 20.29 7.18 1.02
C ASN A 114 21.36 8.29 1.00
N LEU A 115 21.06 9.39 1.68
CA LEU A 115 22.01 10.49 1.91
C LEU A 115 22.36 10.58 3.40
N GLN A 116 23.38 11.37 3.73
CA GLN A 116 23.80 11.57 5.11
C GLN A 116 22.68 12.22 5.94
N GLU A 117 22.57 11.84 7.21
CA GLU A 117 21.68 12.50 8.16
C GLU A 117 21.97 14.01 8.25
N GLY A 118 20.91 14.81 8.32
CA GLY A 118 20.99 16.27 8.36
C GLY A 118 21.14 16.94 7.00
N THR A 119 21.27 16.18 5.90
CA THR A 119 21.32 16.75 4.53
C THR A 119 20.06 17.60 4.28
N PRO A 120 20.19 18.89 3.92
CA PRO A 120 19.04 19.74 3.62
C PRO A 120 18.47 19.40 2.24
N PHE A 121 17.15 19.43 2.13
CA PHE A 121 16.42 19.22 0.88
C PHE A 121 15.18 20.12 0.81
N ILE A 122 15.00 20.82 -0.31
CA ILE A 122 13.84 21.70 -0.53
C ILE A 122 12.81 20.96 -1.36
N THR A 123 11.63 20.75 -0.77
CA THR A 123 10.50 20.11 -1.43
C THR A 123 9.69 21.08 -2.28
N LEU A 124 8.82 20.55 -3.15
CA LEU A 124 7.98 21.35 -4.06
C LEU A 124 6.96 22.27 -3.36
N ASP A 125 6.80 22.16 -2.04
CA ASP A 125 6.04 23.09 -1.18
C ASP A 125 6.92 24.23 -0.61
N ASP A 126 8.13 24.42 -1.14
CA ASP A 126 9.14 25.41 -0.71
C ASP A 126 9.64 25.25 0.74
N LYS A 127 9.41 24.09 1.36
CA LYS A 127 9.90 23.80 2.71
C LYS A 127 11.25 23.09 2.66
N GLU A 128 12.20 23.60 3.45
CA GLU A 128 13.45 22.90 3.73
C GLU A 128 13.22 21.79 4.75
N ARG A 129 13.73 20.60 4.46
CA ARG A 129 13.63 19.40 5.28
C ARG A 129 15.02 18.82 5.48
N LYS A 130 15.29 18.33 6.69
CA LYS A 130 16.54 17.64 7.01
C LYS A 130 16.32 16.14 6.90
N LEU A 131 17.11 15.48 6.05
CA LEU A 131 17.01 14.05 5.85
C LEU A 131 17.51 13.28 7.08
N THR A 132 16.92 12.11 7.33
CA THR A 132 17.17 11.30 8.54
C THR A 132 18.32 10.31 8.40
N GLY A 133 18.97 10.25 7.24
CA GLY A 133 19.90 9.16 6.90
C GLY A 133 19.23 7.86 6.45
N GLN A 134 17.96 7.64 6.84
CA GLN A 134 17.14 6.50 6.41
C GLN A 134 16.23 6.83 5.23
N ASP A 135 16.05 8.12 4.92
CA ASP A 135 15.25 8.55 3.79
C ASP A 135 15.89 8.10 2.48
N LEU A 136 15.14 7.34 1.70
CA LEU A 136 15.56 6.93 0.37
C LEU A 136 15.36 8.11 -0.59
N MET A 137 16.40 8.45 -1.33
CA MET A 137 16.40 9.58 -2.25
C MET A 137 16.62 9.11 -3.69
N ILE A 138 15.98 9.80 -4.61
CA ILE A 138 16.29 9.73 -6.03
C ILE A 138 17.17 10.95 -6.34
N CYS A 139 18.43 10.69 -6.71
CA CYS A 139 19.42 11.72 -6.98
C CYS A 139 19.78 11.76 -8.47
N ASN A 140 20.29 12.90 -8.94
CA ASN A 140 21.08 12.96 -10.16
C ASN A 140 22.59 12.93 -9.82
N ALA A 141 23.46 13.23 -10.79
CA ALA A 141 24.91 13.23 -10.56
C ALA A 141 25.38 14.26 -9.51
N ALA A 142 24.61 15.34 -9.30
CA ALA A 142 25.01 16.48 -8.49
C ALA A 142 24.21 16.63 -7.19
N ALA A 143 22.91 16.30 -7.17
CA ALA A 143 22.00 16.65 -6.09
C ALA A 143 20.81 15.67 -5.95
N PRO A 144 20.18 15.59 -4.76
CA PRO A 144 18.88 14.94 -4.59
C PRO A 144 17.79 15.64 -5.41
N MET A 145 16.89 14.85 -5.99
CA MET A 145 15.76 15.33 -6.79
C MET A 145 14.40 15.05 -6.16
N CYS A 146 14.26 13.97 -5.39
CA CYS A 146 12.99 13.53 -4.84
C CYS A 146 13.21 12.63 -3.61
N ILE A 147 12.34 12.76 -2.60
CA ILE A 147 12.22 11.75 -1.53
C ILE A 147 11.43 10.59 -2.13
N ALA A 148 12.12 9.47 -2.35
CA ALA A 148 11.63 8.35 -3.14
C ALA A 148 10.26 7.87 -2.66
N GLY A 149 9.28 7.84 -3.55
CA GLY A 149 7.91 7.41 -3.26
C GLY A 149 7.10 8.28 -2.30
N VAL A 150 7.65 9.40 -1.81
CA VAL A 150 6.99 10.28 -0.83
C VAL A 150 6.66 11.63 -1.43
N TYR A 151 7.67 12.38 -1.90
CA TYR A 151 7.48 13.76 -2.34
C TYR A 151 8.61 14.30 -3.21
N GLY A 152 8.24 15.04 -4.27
CA GLY A 152 9.18 15.62 -5.22
C GLY A 152 9.93 16.83 -4.66
N GLY A 153 11.14 17.04 -5.19
CA GLY A 153 11.91 18.27 -4.98
C GLY A 153 11.37 19.43 -5.78
N LYS A 154 11.77 20.64 -5.40
CA LYS A 154 11.38 21.88 -6.07
C LYS A 154 11.84 21.94 -7.53
N ASP A 155 13.08 21.54 -7.79
CA ASP A 155 13.73 21.86 -9.06
C ASP A 155 13.51 20.81 -10.15
N SER A 156 13.25 19.55 -9.79
CA SER A 156 13.24 18.40 -10.72
C SER A 156 11.89 18.11 -11.38
N GLY A 157 10.83 18.77 -10.93
CA GLY A 157 9.47 18.57 -11.43
C GLY A 157 9.20 19.17 -12.81
N VAL A 158 8.17 18.62 -13.45
CA VAL A 158 7.64 19.06 -14.75
C VAL A 158 6.97 20.43 -14.63
N THR A 159 7.31 21.35 -15.52
CA THR A 159 6.71 22.68 -15.66
C THR A 159 6.00 22.82 -17.01
N THR A 160 5.40 23.98 -17.28
CA THR A 160 4.81 24.29 -18.60
C THR A 160 5.84 24.31 -19.73
N ASP A 161 7.11 24.52 -19.41
CA ASP A 161 8.19 24.65 -20.39
C ASP A 161 8.86 23.31 -20.70
N THR A 162 8.63 22.28 -19.88
CA THR A 162 9.23 20.94 -20.04
C THR A 162 8.88 20.34 -21.40
N LYS A 163 9.91 19.84 -22.10
CA LYS A 163 9.79 19.16 -23.41
C LYS A 163 10.21 17.71 -23.37
N ASN A 164 11.07 17.35 -22.42
CA ASN A 164 11.62 16.02 -22.26
C ASN A 164 11.35 15.55 -20.84
N ILE A 165 10.86 14.32 -20.67
CA ILE A 165 10.62 13.74 -19.36
C ILE A 165 11.27 12.38 -19.20
N PHE A 166 11.64 12.07 -17.97
CA PHE A 166 11.95 10.72 -17.52
C PHE A 166 10.82 10.24 -16.62
N LEU A 167 10.09 9.24 -17.11
CA LEU A 167 8.99 8.65 -16.38
C LEU A 167 9.51 7.48 -15.55
N GLU A 168 9.28 7.54 -14.25
CA GLU A 168 9.61 6.52 -13.25
C GLU A 168 8.40 5.66 -12.93
N SER A 169 8.62 4.35 -12.85
CA SER A 169 7.81 3.41 -12.07
C SER A 169 8.73 2.56 -11.20
N ALA A 170 8.55 2.57 -9.89
CA ALA A 170 9.41 1.83 -8.97
C ALA A 170 8.61 1.09 -7.90
N TRP A 171 9.27 0.20 -7.17
CA TRP A 171 8.76 -0.38 -5.93
C TRP A 171 9.67 0.06 -4.79
N PHE A 172 9.08 0.66 -3.77
CA PHE A 172 9.79 1.08 -2.56
C PHE A 172 9.30 0.31 -1.34
N SER A 173 10.22 0.04 -0.41
CA SER A 173 9.93 -0.68 0.84
C SER A 173 8.82 0.02 1.65
N PRO A 174 7.68 -0.64 1.92
CA PRO A 174 6.55 -0.04 2.64
C PRO A 174 6.94 0.51 4.02
N GLY A 175 7.80 -0.20 4.73
CA GLY A 175 8.29 0.20 6.05
C GLY A 175 9.19 1.43 6.01
N SER A 176 10.02 1.57 4.97
CA SER A 176 10.85 2.76 4.75
C SER A 176 9.98 3.97 4.43
N ILE A 177 9.06 3.81 3.47
CA ILE A 177 8.12 4.87 3.05
C ILE A 177 7.29 5.38 4.23
N ARG A 178 6.73 4.48 5.06
CA ARG A 178 5.94 4.88 6.23
C ARG A 178 6.74 5.73 7.20
N LYS A 179 7.98 5.35 7.51
CA LYS A 179 8.85 6.08 8.44
C LYS A 179 9.17 7.47 7.90
N THR A 180 9.60 7.56 6.65
CA THR A 180 9.93 8.84 5.98
C THR A 180 8.69 9.74 5.86
N SER A 181 7.55 9.21 5.41
CA SER A 181 6.29 9.95 5.30
C SER A 181 5.82 10.50 6.65
N MET A 182 5.85 9.70 7.71
CA MET A 182 5.47 10.13 9.06
C MET A 182 6.44 11.15 9.64
N HIS A 183 7.75 10.92 9.49
CA HIS A 183 8.78 11.83 10.01
C HIS A 183 8.66 13.23 9.40
N HIS A 184 8.46 13.31 8.08
CA HIS A 184 8.34 14.58 7.37
C HIS A 184 6.92 15.16 7.39
N GLY A 185 5.93 14.45 7.93
CA GLY A 185 4.52 14.86 7.90
C GLY A 185 3.95 14.95 6.48
N LEU A 186 4.44 14.13 5.55
CA LEU A 186 4.11 14.14 4.12
C LEU A 186 3.28 12.92 3.76
N ARG A 187 1.95 13.03 3.86
CA ARG A 187 1.00 11.95 3.53
C ARG A 187 0.37 12.15 2.16
N THR A 188 1.08 11.76 1.11
CA THR A 188 0.57 11.77 -0.27
C THR A 188 -0.17 10.48 -0.62
N ASP A 189 -0.97 10.50 -1.70
CA ASP A 189 -1.58 9.29 -2.25
C ASP A 189 -0.52 8.26 -2.67
N ALA A 190 0.59 8.72 -3.25
CA ALA A 190 1.74 7.88 -3.60
C ALA A 190 2.35 7.19 -2.36
N ALA A 191 2.68 7.96 -1.33
CA ALA A 191 3.24 7.41 -0.08
C ALA A 191 2.29 6.40 0.56
N THR A 192 0.99 6.70 0.58
CA THR A 192 -0.04 5.82 1.13
C THR A 192 -0.15 4.50 0.36
N ARG A 193 0.01 4.53 -0.97
CA ARG A 193 0.01 3.32 -1.81
C ARG A 193 1.25 2.47 -1.56
N PHE A 194 2.44 3.08 -1.57
CA PHE A 194 3.67 2.36 -1.26
C PHE A 194 3.69 1.79 0.16
N GLU A 195 3.20 2.53 1.16
CA GLU A 195 3.05 2.07 2.55
C GLU A 195 2.16 0.82 2.68
N LYS A 196 1.14 0.68 1.82
CA LYS A 196 0.24 -0.48 1.81
C LYS A 196 0.76 -1.64 0.96
N GLY A 197 1.88 -1.46 0.26
CA GLY A 197 2.42 -2.41 -0.69
C GLY A 197 1.81 -2.25 -2.09
N VAL A 198 2.68 -2.10 -3.08
CA VAL A 198 2.31 -2.09 -4.50
C VAL A 198 2.80 -3.36 -5.18
N ASP A 199 2.16 -3.72 -6.30
CA ASP A 199 2.51 -4.91 -7.07
C ASP A 199 3.86 -4.74 -7.77
N ILE A 200 4.92 -5.33 -7.21
CA ILE A 200 6.29 -5.27 -7.75
C ILE A 200 6.41 -5.87 -9.15
N SER A 201 5.53 -6.79 -9.56
CA SER A 201 5.58 -7.41 -10.87
C SER A 201 5.06 -6.48 -11.97
N ASN A 202 4.17 -5.56 -11.61
CA ASN A 202 3.41 -4.75 -12.56
C ASN A 202 4.12 -3.44 -12.96
N THR A 203 5.25 -3.10 -12.32
CA THR A 203 6.00 -1.85 -12.51
C THR A 203 6.22 -1.48 -13.99
N VAL A 204 6.79 -2.38 -14.80
CA VAL A 204 7.05 -2.11 -16.22
C VAL A 204 5.77 -2.06 -17.06
N THR A 205 4.77 -2.87 -16.74
CA THR A 205 3.50 -2.89 -17.47
C THR A 205 2.74 -1.57 -17.28
N VAL A 206 2.73 -1.03 -16.05
CA VAL A 206 2.14 0.28 -15.75
C VAL A 206 2.94 1.39 -16.43
N LEU A 207 4.27 1.33 -16.38
CA LEU A 207 5.14 2.30 -17.05
C LEU A 207 4.81 2.41 -18.55
N LYS A 208 4.63 1.27 -19.23
CA LYS A 208 4.22 1.23 -20.65
C LYS A 208 2.87 1.89 -20.87
N ARG A 209 1.87 1.57 -20.05
CA ARG A 209 0.52 2.16 -20.13
C ARG A 209 0.55 3.68 -19.96
N ALA A 210 1.34 4.16 -19.02
CA ALA A 210 1.50 5.59 -18.77
C ALA A 210 2.24 6.28 -19.92
N ALA A 211 3.33 5.69 -20.43
CA ALA A 211 4.07 6.23 -21.57
C ALA A 211 3.20 6.32 -22.83
N GLU A 212 2.39 5.29 -23.14
CA GLU A 212 1.43 5.33 -24.24
C GLU A 212 0.40 6.45 -24.06
N LEU A 213 -0.14 6.63 -22.86
CA LEU A 213 -1.13 7.66 -22.58
C LEU A 213 -0.53 9.06 -22.67
N ILE A 214 0.73 9.25 -22.25
CA ILE A 214 1.46 10.51 -22.41
C ILE A 214 1.67 10.81 -23.89
N VAL A 215 2.14 9.86 -24.69
CA VAL A 215 2.33 10.07 -26.14
C VAL A 215 1.00 10.37 -26.82
N GLU A 216 -0.07 9.68 -26.45
CA GLU A 216 -1.42 9.87 -27.00
C GLU A 216 -1.99 11.27 -26.70
N LEU A 217 -1.80 11.79 -25.48
CA LEU A 217 -2.46 13.03 -25.03
C LEU A 217 -1.56 14.27 -25.09
N CYS A 218 -0.25 14.09 -24.96
CA CYS A 218 0.73 15.18 -24.87
C CYS A 218 1.62 15.27 -26.12
N GLY A 219 1.49 14.31 -27.04
CA GLY A 219 2.40 14.15 -28.18
C GLY A 219 3.77 13.66 -27.74
N GLY A 220 4.78 13.93 -28.56
CA GLY A 220 6.14 13.49 -28.33
C GLY A 220 6.40 12.06 -28.79
N GLU A 221 7.59 11.56 -28.47
CA GLU A 221 8.07 10.25 -28.88
C GLU A 221 8.90 9.59 -27.79
N LEU A 222 8.87 8.26 -27.74
CA LEU A 222 9.69 7.49 -26.80
C LEU A 222 11.15 7.59 -27.25
N THR A 223 12.01 8.10 -26.36
CA THR A 223 13.43 8.28 -26.62
C THR A 223 14.24 7.27 -25.82
N GLY A 224 14.32 6.05 -26.34
CA GLY A 224 15.14 4.98 -25.80
C GLY A 224 14.34 3.81 -25.24
N ASP A 225 15.07 2.74 -24.93
CA ASP A 225 14.50 1.53 -24.35
C ASP A 225 14.11 1.71 -22.87
N ILE A 226 13.22 0.83 -22.40
CA ILE A 226 12.86 0.77 -20.98
C ILE A 226 14.06 0.29 -20.19
N ILE A 227 14.37 1.01 -19.12
CA ILE A 227 15.29 0.56 -18.08
C ILE A 227 14.47 -0.19 -17.05
N ASP A 228 14.89 -1.39 -16.67
CA ASP A 228 14.29 -2.19 -15.59
C ASP A 228 15.40 -2.80 -14.74
N ILE A 229 15.69 -2.17 -13.60
CA ILE A 229 16.65 -2.67 -12.63
C ILE A 229 15.89 -3.54 -11.64
N TYR A 230 15.98 -4.86 -11.82
CA TYR A 230 15.38 -5.86 -10.93
C TYR A 230 16.33 -7.06 -10.69
N PRO A 231 17.42 -6.88 -9.94
CA PRO A 231 18.51 -7.86 -9.88
C PRO A 231 18.12 -9.18 -9.19
N SER A 232 17.12 -9.14 -8.30
CA SER A 232 16.64 -10.32 -7.58
C SER A 232 15.12 -10.40 -7.67
N PRO A 233 14.57 -10.93 -8.78
CA PRO A 233 13.13 -11.09 -8.94
C PRO A 233 12.50 -11.87 -7.78
N ALA A 234 11.40 -11.34 -7.25
CA ALA A 234 10.66 -11.97 -6.17
C ALA A 234 9.94 -13.21 -6.70
N ASN A 235 9.93 -14.28 -5.91
CA ASN A 235 9.08 -15.43 -6.19
C ASN A 235 7.68 -15.18 -5.60
N PRO A 236 6.60 -15.58 -6.29
CA PRO A 236 5.27 -15.57 -5.70
C PRO A 236 5.23 -16.40 -4.41
N VAL A 237 4.44 -15.97 -3.43
CA VAL A 237 4.16 -16.79 -2.25
C VAL A 237 3.27 -17.96 -2.67
N SER A 238 3.67 -19.19 -2.37
CA SER A 238 2.84 -20.37 -2.63
C SER A 238 2.12 -20.81 -1.35
N VAL A 239 0.80 -20.94 -1.42
CA VAL A 239 -0.03 -21.36 -0.29
C VAL A 239 -0.83 -22.61 -0.66
N GLY A 240 -0.81 -23.60 0.23
CA GLY A 240 -1.61 -24.82 0.13
C GLY A 240 -2.86 -24.74 0.99
N LEU A 241 -4.03 -24.99 0.41
CA LEU A 241 -5.31 -25.06 1.10
C LEU A 241 -5.87 -26.48 1.06
N LYS A 242 -6.13 -27.06 2.23
CA LYS A 242 -6.83 -28.35 2.36
C LYS A 242 -8.32 -28.11 2.59
N PHE A 243 -9.19 -28.85 1.90
CA PHE A 243 -10.65 -28.64 2.01
C PHE A 243 -11.19 -28.87 3.43
N HIS A 244 -10.62 -29.81 4.19
CA HIS A 244 -11.01 -30.00 5.59
C HIS A 244 -10.68 -28.79 6.47
N TYR A 245 -9.58 -28.08 6.17
CA TYR A 245 -9.18 -26.88 6.89
C TYR A 245 -10.12 -25.71 6.57
N LEU A 246 -10.46 -25.54 5.27
CA LEU A 246 -11.50 -24.61 4.83
C LEU A 246 -12.81 -24.85 5.57
N LYS A 247 -13.30 -26.09 5.62
CA LYS A 247 -14.53 -26.44 6.34
C LYS A 247 -14.41 -26.17 7.84
N LYS A 248 -13.28 -26.53 8.46
CA LYS A 248 -13.06 -26.33 9.89
C LYS A 248 -13.12 -24.85 10.28
N LEU A 249 -12.51 -23.98 9.48
CA LEU A 249 -12.42 -22.55 9.80
C LEU A 249 -13.68 -21.77 9.39
N SER A 250 -14.26 -22.09 8.22
CA SER A 250 -15.47 -21.41 7.72
C SER A 250 -16.78 -21.95 8.29
N GLY A 251 -16.82 -23.20 8.77
CA GLY A 251 -18.05 -23.89 9.15
C GLY A 251 -18.87 -24.43 7.97
N LYS A 252 -18.46 -24.20 6.72
CA LYS A 252 -19.20 -24.56 5.50
C LYS A 252 -18.43 -25.56 4.63
N ASN A 253 -19.16 -26.46 3.96
CA ASN A 253 -18.57 -27.34 2.95
C ASN A 253 -18.67 -26.68 1.57
N TYR A 254 -17.54 -26.47 0.91
CA TYR A 254 -17.48 -25.85 -0.41
C TYR A 254 -17.20 -26.89 -1.49
N HIS A 255 -17.81 -26.72 -2.67
CA HIS A 255 -17.45 -27.51 -3.85
C HIS A 255 -16.08 -27.07 -4.39
N GLY A 256 -15.22 -28.02 -4.78
CA GLY A 256 -13.87 -27.73 -5.26
C GLY A 256 -13.84 -26.73 -6.43
N ASP A 257 -14.72 -26.90 -7.41
CA ASP A 257 -14.84 -25.98 -8.55
C ASP A 257 -15.21 -24.55 -8.13
N ALA A 258 -16.06 -24.38 -7.11
CA ALA A 258 -16.43 -23.05 -6.64
C ALA A 258 -15.23 -22.34 -6.01
N VAL A 259 -14.48 -23.06 -5.16
CA VAL A 259 -13.24 -22.54 -4.56
C VAL A 259 -12.23 -22.15 -5.64
N LYS A 260 -12.01 -23.03 -6.62
CA LYS A 260 -11.11 -22.77 -7.75
C LYS A 260 -11.53 -21.56 -8.56
N ASN A 261 -12.82 -21.44 -8.88
CA ASN A 261 -13.35 -20.32 -9.66
C ASN A 261 -13.20 -18.99 -8.92
N ILE A 262 -13.48 -18.96 -7.61
CA ILE A 262 -13.28 -17.76 -6.79
C ILE A 262 -11.81 -17.33 -6.84
N LEU A 263 -10.89 -18.23 -6.50
CA LEU A 263 -9.48 -17.91 -6.37
C LEU A 263 -8.85 -17.53 -7.71
N THR A 264 -9.15 -18.25 -8.79
CA THR A 264 -8.66 -17.90 -10.13
C THR A 264 -9.21 -16.55 -10.59
N SER A 265 -10.47 -16.22 -10.29
CA SER A 265 -11.06 -14.90 -10.59
C SER A 265 -10.43 -13.76 -9.78
N LEU A 266 -9.98 -14.04 -8.55
CA LEU A 266 -9.19 -13.12 -7.74
C LEU A 266 -7.73 -12.97 -8.20
N GLY A 267 -7.30 -13.76 -9.19
CA GLY A 267 -5.97 -13.70 -9.79
C GLY A 267 -4.94 -14.63 -9.17
N PHE A 268 -5.36 -15.61 -8.36
CA PHE A 268 -4.48 -16.67 -7.91
C PHE A 268 -4.18 -17.63 -9.05
N GLU A 269 -2.92 -18.04 -9.16
CA GLU A 269 -2.49 -19.00 -10.18
C GLU A 269 -2.43 -20.40 -9.56
N MET A 270 -3.10 -21.37 -10.19
CA MET A 270 -3.12 -22.75 -9.71
C MET A 270 -1.82 -23.47 -10.06
N ILE A 271 -1.12 -23.97 -9.05
CA ILE A 271 0.12 -24.75 -9.21
C ILE A 271 -0.19 -26.24 -9.32
N LYS A 272 -1.04 -26.74 -8.41
CA LYS A 272 -1.37 -28.15 -8.30
C LYS A 272 -2.77 -28.34 -7.72
N GLU A 273 -3.47 -29.33 -8.25
CA GLU A 273 -4.77 -29.78 -7.77
C GLU A 273 -4.64 -31.25 -7.33
N GLY A 274 -4.88 -31.50 -6.05
CA GLY A 274 -4.98 -32.84 -5.47
C GLY A 274 -6.43 -33.20 -5.16
N GLN A 275 -6.66 -34.42 -4.66
CA GLN A 275 -8.02 -34.86 -4.30
C GLN A 275 -8.62 -34.02 -3.15
N ASP A 276 -7.81 -33.67 -2.14
CA ASP A 276 -8.26 -32.96 -0.93
C ASP A 276 -7.51 -31.64 -0.67
N GLU A 277 -6.74 -31.16 -1.65
CA GLU A 277 -5.93 -29.94 -1.50
C GLU A 277 -5.73 -29.18 -2.82
N LEU A 278 -5.55 -27.87 -2.68
CA LEU A 278 -5.21 -26.94 -3.74
C LEU A 278 -3.91 -26.21 -3.38
N TRP A 279 -3.00 -26.09 -4.34
CA TRP A 279 -1.80 -25.26 -4.22
C TRP A 279 -1.86 -24.14 -5.24
N MET A 280 -1.60 -22.92 -4.77
CA MET A 280 -1.71 -21.72 -5.58
C MET A 280 -0.60 -20.71 -5.29
N ASN A 281 -0.21 -19.95 -6.31
CA ASN A 281 0.60 -18.76 -6.17
C ASN A 281 -0.31 -17.57 -5.86
N VAL A 282 0.05 -16.84 -4.82
CA VAL A 282 -0.57 -15.57 -4.44
C VAL A 282 -0.11 -14.50 -5.43
N PRO A 283 -1.03 -13.70 -6.02
CA PRO A 283 -0.63 -12.60 -6.88
C PRO A 283 0.11 -11.52 -6.07
N PHE A 284 1.18 -10.93 -6.64
CA PHE A 284 1.95 -9.87 -6.00
C PHE A 284 1.14 -8.64 -5.57
N SER A 285 -0.05 -8.44 -6.16
CA SER A 285 -1.00 -7.40 -5.74
C SER A 285 -1.69 -7.65 -4.38
N LYS A 286 -1.48 -8.81 -3.74
CA LYS A 286 -2.07 -9.20 -2.45
C LYS A 286 -0.96 -9.55 -1.42
N PRO A 287 -0.19 -8.55 -0.95
CA PRO A 287 0.95 -8.77 -0.06
C PRO A 287 0.56 -9.24 1.36
N ASP A 288 -0.71 -9.13 1.71
CA ASP A 288 -1.33 -9.54 2.96
C ASP A 288 -1.54 -11.06 3.08
N ILE A 289 -1.49 -11.79 1.97
CA ILE A 289 -1.80 -13.22 1.93
C ILE A 289 -0.52 -14.05 2.01
N SER A 290 -0.41 -14.83 3.09
CA SER A 290 0.79 -15.64 3.39
C SER A 290 0.49 -17.02 3.97
N ILE A 291 -0.69 -17.22 4.54
CA ILE A 291 -1.09 -18.47 5.20
C ILE A 291 -2.43 -19.00 4.69
N PRO A 292 -2.75 -20.29 4.92
CA PRO A 292 -4.01 -20.87 4.43
C PRO A 292 -5.27 -20.20 4.99
N ALA A 293 -5.20 -19.60 6.19
CA ALA A 293 -6.32 -18.88 6.79
C ALA A 293 -6.74 -17.66 5.95
N ASP A 294 -5.78 -16.93 5.37
CA ASP A 294 -6.03 -15.77 4.52
C ASP A 294 -6.79 -16.19 3.24
N ILE A 295 -6.46 -17.37 2.70
CA ILE A 295 -7.19 -17.95 1.54
C ILE A 295 -8.63 -18.30 1.92
N VAL A 296 -8.85 -18.82 3.14
CA VAL A 296 -10.21 -19.08 3.64
C VAL A 296 -11.02 -17.79 3.73
N GLU A 297 -10.41 -16.71 4.21
CA GLU A 297 -11.06 -15.39 4.23
C GLU A 297 -11.44 -14.93 2.82
N GLU A 298 -10.53 -15.03 1.84
CA GLU A 298 -10.83 -14.63 0.45
C GLU A 298 -12.00 -15.43 -0.15
N ILE A 299 -12.10 -16.72 0.16
CA ILE A 299 -13.23 -17.57 -0.26
C ILE A 299 -14.52 -17.11 0.41
N MET A 300 -14.50 -16.94 1.74
CA MET A 300 -15.69 -16.54 2.52
C MET A 300 -16.17 -15.13 2.15
N ARG A 301 -15.25 -14.21 1.85
CA ARG A 301 -15.56 -12.83 1.46
C ARG A 301 -16.28 -12.76 0.11
N ILE A 302 -15.86 -13.57 -0.85
CA ILE A 302 -16.51 -13.64 -2.17
C ILE A 302 -17.80 -14.45 -2.12
N ASP A 303 -17.83 -15.56 -1.38
CA ASP A 303 -19.04 -16.36 -1.17
C ASP A 303 -20.12 -15.59 -0.39
N GLY A 304 -19.72 -14.81 0.62
CA GLY A 304 -20.59 -14.05 1.50
C GLY A 304 -20.74 -14.71 2.87
N LEU A 305 -20.51 -13.94 3.94
CA LEU A 305 -20.61 -14.43 5.32
C LEU A 305 -22.03 -14.90 5.67
N ASP A 306 -23.05 -14.29 5.07
CA ASP A 306 -24.45 -14.67 5.23
C ASP A 306 -24.76 -16.09 4.73
N ASN A 307 -23.89 -16.65 3.88
CA ASN A 307 -24.04 -18.01 3.38
C ASN A 307 -23.42 -19.07 4.31
N ILE A 308 -22.95 -18.69 5.49
CA ILE A 308 -22.49 -19.59 6.54
C ILE A 308 -23.65 -19.92 7.48
N ASP A 309 -24.01 -21.20 7.56
CA ASP A 309 -25.10 -21.65 8.42
C ASP A 309 -24.77 -21.42 9.90
N ILE A 310 -25.75 -20.86 10.63
CA ILE A 310 -25.68 -20.78 12.10
C ILE A 310 -25.79 -22.21 12.65
N PRO A 311 -24.83 -22.68 13.45
CA PRO A 311 -24.84 -24.05 13.95
C PRO A 311 -26.07 -24.28 14.85
N ALA A 312 -26.82 -25.35 14.58
CA ALA A 312 -27.99 -25.73 15.38
C ALA A 312 -27.62 -26.25 16.78
N THR A 313 -26.34 -26.60 17.00
CA THR A 313 -25.82 -27.14 18.25
C THR A 313 -24.53 -26.45 18.63
N ILE A 314 -24.37 -26.14 19.91
CA ILE A 314 -23.14 -25.56 20.47
C ILE A 314 -22.44 -26.64 21.29
N SER A 315 -21.15 -26.83 21.03
CA SER A 315 -20.30 -27.69 21.86
C SER A 315 -19.75 -26.90 23.03
N ILE A 316 -20.08 -27.30 24.25
CA ILE A 316 -19.60 -26.68 25.48
C ILE A 316 -18.72 -27.69 26.22
N ALA A 317 -17.51 -27.26 26.60
CA ALA A 317 -16.65 -27.99 27.53
C ALA A 317 -16.80 -27.35 28.92
N PRO A 318 -17.46 -28.01 29.90
CA PRO A 318 -17.59 -27.45 31.24
C PRO A 318 -16.22 -27.38 31.92
N GLY A 319 -15.83 -26.17 32.34
CA GLY A 319 -14.63 -25.93 33.14
C GLY A 319 -14.99 -25.66 34.61
N SER A 320 -14.07 -25.94 35.53
CA SER A 320 -14.18 -25.49 36.92
C SER A 320 -13.72 -24.04 37.02
N ASP A 321 -14.61 -23.13 37.44
CA ASP A 321 -14.27 -21.72 37.64
C ASP A 321 -13.72 -21.48 39.06
N THR A 322 -12.40 -21.46 39.18
CA THR A 322 -11.70 -21.17 40.44
C THR A 322 -11.63 -19.66 40.76
N ALA A 323 -11.98 -18.79 39.81
CA ALA A 323 -12.02 -17.33 39.99
C ALA A 323 -13.41 -16.80 40.38
N SER A 324 -14.45 -17.64 40.21
CA SER A 324 -15.85 -17.36 40.58
C SER A 324 -16.01 -16.80 41.99
N GLU A 325 -15.24 -17.29 42.97
CA GLU A 325 -15.39 -16.88 44.37
C GLU A 325 -15.06 -15.40 44.58
N SER A 326 -13.98 -14.90 43.96
CA SER A 326 -13.55 -13.50 44.07
C SER A 326 -14.54 -12.55 43.39
N THR A 327 -15.01 -12.92 42.19
CA THR A 327 -16.03 -12.14 41.46
C THR A 327 -17.34 -12.11 42.23
N THR A 328 -17.82 -13.27 42.70
CA THR A 328 -19.05 -13.38 43.49
C THR A 328 -18.96 -12.56 44.78
N LEU A 329 -17.79 -12.57 45.45
CA LEU A 329 -17.57 -11.76 46.63
C LEU A 329 -17.61 -10.26 46.30
N ARG A 330 -16.93 -9.84 45.24
CA ARG A 330 -16.94 -8.43 44.79
C ARG A 330 -18.36 -7.95 44.48
N GLU A 331 -19.15 -8.74 43.76
CA GLU A 331 -20.55 -8.42 43.46
C GLU A 331 -21.42 -8.34 44.71
N LYS A 332 -21.26 -9.29 45.66
CA LYS A 332 -21.96 -9.25 46.95
C LYS A 332 -21.65 -7.97 47.73
N LEU A 333 -20.37 -7.61 47.80
CA LEU A 333 -19.92 -6.39 48.49
C LEU A 333 -20.45 -5.13 47.80
N ALA A 334 -20.37 -5.05 46.48
CA ALA A 334 -20.92 -3.94 45.70
C ALA A 334 -22.43 -3.77 45.96
N ASN A 335 -23.20 -4.85 45.87
CA ASN A 335 -24.64 -4.84 46.14
C ASN A 335 -24.97 -4.40 47.58
N GLN A 336 -24.18 -4.83 48.56
CA GLN A 336 -24.36 -4.40 49.94
C GLN A 336 -24.09 -2.89 50.10
N LEU A 337 -23.02 -2.36 49.48
CA LEU A 337 -22.72 -0.93 49.50
C LEU A 337 -23.84 -0.12 48.83
N THR A 338 -24.38 -0.59 47.70
CA THR A 338 -25.55 0.03 47.05
C THR A 338 -26.77 0.02 47.98
N GLY A 339 -27.04 -1.10 48.67
CA GLY A 339 -28.13 -1.20 49.65
C GLY A 339 -27.98 -0.26 50.85
N LEU A 340 -26.76 0.17 51.17
CA LEU A 340 -26.46 1.17 52.20
C LEU A 340 -26.53 2.62 51.69
N GLY A 341 -26.86 2.83 50.40
CA GLY A 341 -27.00 4.14 49.78
C GLY A 341 -25.73 4.71 49.16
N PHE A 342 -24.66 3.90 49.01
CA PHE A 342 -23.47 4.31 48.24
C PHE A 342 -23.75 4.25 46.73
N ASN A 343 -23.10 5.15 45.99
CA ASN A 343 -23.07 5.11 44.53
C ASN A 343 -21.70 4.58 44.08
N GLU A 344 -21.71 3.64 43.14
CA GLU A 344 -20.49 3.22 42.48
C GLU A 344 -19.98 4.33 41.56
N VAL A 345 -18.68 4.60 41.59
CA VAL A 345 -18.02 5.56 40.71
C VAL A 345 -16.88 4.88 39.97
N PHE A 346 -16.75 5.18 38.68
CA PHE A 346 -15.61 4.79 37.87
C PHE A 346 -14.71 6.01 37.69
N THR A 347 -13.50 5.93 38.22
CA THR A 347 -12.48 6.98 38.10
C THR A 347 -11.46 6.61 37.02
N ASN A 348 -10.77 7.61 36.48
CA ASN A 348 -9.65 7.35 35.59
C ASN A 348 -8.54 6.62 36.35
N SER A 349 -7.97 5.59 35.73
CA SER A 349 -6.78 4.91 36.27
C SER A 349 -5.54 5.79 36.14
N ILE A 350 -5.52 6.70 35.16
CA ILE A 350 -4.45 7.67 34.97
C ILE A 350 -4.84 8.96 35.69
N THR A 351 -3.89 9.53 36.41
CA THR A 351 -4.08 10.69 37.28
C THR A 351 -2.91 11.66 37.12
N ASN A 352 -3.00 12.78 37.84
CA ASN A 352 -1.99 13.83 37.81
C ASN A 352 -0.91 13.52 38.85
N SER A 353 0.36 13.45 38.41
CA SER A 353 1.51 13.28 39.29
C SER A 353 1.63 14.33 40.38
N ALA A 354 1.11 15.54 40.16
CA ALA A 354 1.11 16.60 41.15
C ALA A 354 0.28 16.31 42.42
N TYR A 355 -0.60 15.29 42.40
CA TYR A 355 -1.41 14.92 43.56
C TYR A 355 -0.66 14.05 44.57
N TYR A 356 0.55 13.55 44.25
CA TYR A 356 1.24 12.53 45.02
C TYR A 356 2.63 12.99 45.47
N ALA A 357 3.05 12.54 46.65
CA ALA A 357 4.38 12.81 47.20
C ALA A 357 5.46 11.93 46.51
N GLU A 358 6.73 12.35 46.63
CA GLU A 358 7.87 11.70 45.96
C GLU A 358 7.97 10.20 46.27
N GLU A 359 7.61 9.77 47.48
CA GLU A 359 7.64 8.36 47.87
C GLU A 359 6.67 7.51 47.04
N VAL A 360 5.51 8.08 46.66
CA VAL A 360 4.53 7.43 45.79
C VAL A 360 5.01 7.51 44.34
N LEU A 361 5.48 8.69 43.91
CA LEU A 361 5.99 8.90 42.55
C LEU A 361 7.12 7.95 42.19
N SER A 362 8.03 7.65 43.14
CA SER A 362 9.15 6.72 42.95
C SER A 362 8.73 5.29 42.60
N LYS A 363 7.49 4.90 42.90
CA LYS A 363 6.93 3.57 42.63
C LYS A 363 5.83 3.59 41.56
N SER A 364 5.49 4.75 41.04
CA SER A 364 4.40 4.95 40.09
C SER A 364 4.88 4.79 38.65
N VAL A 365 3.94 4.56 37.72
CA VAL A 365 4.28 4.37 36.31
C VAL A 365 3.96 5.64 35.54
N LYS A 366 5.01 6.37 35.12
CA LYS A 366 4.87 7.59 34.32
C LYS A 366 4.64 7.27 32.85
N MET A 367 3.72 8.01 32.23
CA MET A 367 3.45 7.93 30.80
C MET A 367 4.53 8.67 30.00
N LEU A 368 5.01 8.06 28.91
CA LEU A 368 6.01 8.67 28.02
C LEU A 368 5.41 9.72 27.08
N ASN A 369 4.15 9.55 26.69
CA ASN A 369 3.43 10.37 25.72
C ASN A 369 2.03 10.73 26.25
N SER A 370 1.97 11.32 27.45
CA SER A 370 0.69 11.77 28.01
C SER A 370 0.04 12.82 27.10
N LEU A 371 -1.28 12.68 26.92
CA LEU A 371 -2.07 13.62 26.13
C LEU A 371 -2.27 14.96 26.86
N SER A 372 -2.14 14.95 28.19
CA SER A 372 -2.21 16.14 29.04
C SER A 372 -1.31 15.97 30.28
N ILE A 373 -1.02 17.09 30.93
CA ILE A 373 -0.31 17.11 32.22
C ILE A 373 -1.20 16.54 33.35
N GLU A 374 -2.53 16.61 33.19
CA GLU A 374 -3.49 16.12 34.18
C GLU A 374 -3.59 14.58 34.21
N LEU A 375 -3.11 13.91 33.17
CA LEU A 375 -3.18 12.45 33.01
C LEU A 375 -1.82 11.91 32.58
N ASP A 376 -0.84 11.95 33.49
CA ASP A 376 0.55 11.62 33.20
C ASP A 376 1.10 10.41 33.97
N MET A 377 0.32 9.83 34.88
CA MET A 377 0.77 8.78 35.78
C MET A 377 -0.33 7.77 36.12
N LEU A 378 0.06 6.49 36.24
CA LEU A 378 -0.75 5.38 36.76
C LEU A 378 -0.40 5.09 38.23
#